data_AF-A0A952HFZ7-F1
#
_entry.id   AF-A0A952HFZ7-F1
#
_cell.length_a   1.000
_cell.length_b   1.000
_cell.length_c   1.000
_cell.angle_alpha   90.00
_cell.angle_beta   90.00
_cell.angle_gamma   90.00
#
_symmetry.space_group_name_H-M   'P 1'
#
loop_
_entity.id
_entity.type
_entity.pdbx_description
1 polymer ?
#
loop_
_entity_poly.entity_id
_entity_poly.type
_entity_poly.pdbx_seq_one_letter_code
_entity_poly.pdbx_strand_id
1 'polypeptide(L)'
;METDRRTRLTPDERRAQLVALGVAFLADNPLDELSIEELSARAGVSRGLLFHYFGSKQGLHREVVRTARDSMLHATEPVAGLAPLDRLH
;
A
#
# COMPACT_ATOMS: atom_id res chain seq x y z
N MET A 1 -1.30 -11.79 30.61
CA MET A 1 -1.75 -10.59 29.88
C MET A 1 -0.50 -9.88 29.39
N GLU A 2 -0.08 -10.24 28.17
CA GLU A 2 1.12 -9.68 27.57
C GLU A 2 0.73 -8.36 26.92
N THR A 3 1.08 -7.26 27.58
CA THR A 3 0.98 -5.93 27.00
C THR A 3 1.96 -5.89 25.82
N ASP A 4 1.42 -6.16 24.64
CA ASP A 4 2.08 -5.98 23.36
C ASP A 4 2.72 -4.59 23.36
N ARG A 5 4.04 -4.56 23.57
CA ARG A 5 4.85 -3.36 23.42
C ARG A 5 4.76 -3.03 21.95
N ARG A 6 3.77 -2.22 21.57
CA ARG A 6 3.66 -1.63 20.24
C ARG A 6 4.97 -0.90 19.95
N THR A 7 5.89 -1.62 19.30
CA THR A 7 7.17 -1.09 18.87
C THR A 7 6.85 0.12 18.01
N ARG A 8 7.41 1.27 18.39
CA ARG A 8 7.11 2.53 17.71
C ARG A 8 7.67 2.42 16.29
N LEU A 9 6.78 2.27 15.31
CA LEU A 9 7.16 2.26 13.90
C LEU A 9 7.96 3.53 13.59
N THR A 10 9.04 3.35 12.84
CA THR A 10 9.74 4.47 12.22
C THR A 10 8.81 5.21 11.25
N PRO A 11 9.10 6.48 10.92
CA PRO A 11 8.29 7.22 9.95
C PRO A 11 8.13 6.51 8.61
N ASP A 12 9.18 5.83 8.14
CA ASP A 12 9.18 5.11 6.85
C ASP A 12 8.35 3.83 6.91
N GLU A 13 8.46 3.04 7.97
CA GLU A 13 7.61 1.86 8.18
C GLU A 13 6.14 2.25 8.29
N ARG A 14 5.84 3.36 8.97
CA ARG A 14 4.48 3.87 9.07
C ARG A 14 3.96 4.30 7.70
N ARG A 15 4.77 4.99 6.89
CA ARG A 15 4.41 5.36 5.52
C ARG A 15 4.15 4.12 4.66
N ALA A 16 5.04 3.13 4.70
CA ALA A 16 4.90 1.88 3.96
C ALA A 16 3.62 1.11 4.36
N GLN A 17 3.31 1.06 5.66
CA GLN A 17 2.06 0.46 6.16
C GLN A 17 0.81 1.15 5.58
N LEU A 18 0.81 2.48 5.54
CA LEU A 18 -0.33 3.24 5.00
C LEU A 18 -0.51 3.01 3.50
N VAL A 19 0.59 2.93 2.74
CA VAL A 19 0.55 2.57 1.32
C VAL A 19 0.05 1.14 1.13
N ALA A 20 0.53 0.18 1.92
CA ALA A 20 0.08 -1.21 1.85
C ALA A 20 -1.42 -1.36 2.12
N LEU A 21 -1.96 -0.64 3.11
CA LEU A 21 -3.40 -0.59 3.36
C LEU A 21 -4.17 0.00 2.17
N GLY A 22 -3.64 1.04 1.53
CA GLY A 22 -4.22 1.61 0.31
C GLY A 22 -4.19 0.65 -0.86
N VAL A 23 -3.11 -0.12 -1.05
CA VAL A 23 -3.01 -1.15 -2.10
C VAL A 23 -4.02 -2.27 -1.83
N ALA A 24 -4.12 -2.74 -0.59
CA ALA A 24 -5.08 -3.77 -0.21
C ALA A 24 -6.54 -3.31 -0.43
N PHE A 25 -6.84 -2.03 -0.23
CA PHE A 25 -8.15 -1.45 -0.52
C PHE A 25 -8.56 -1.62 -1.98
N LEU A 26 -7.60 -1.52 -2.91
CA LEU A 26 -7.85 -1.64 -4.36
C LEU A 26 -8.21 -3.07 -4.82
N ALA A 27 -8.07 -4.07 -3.95
CA ALA A 27 -8.48 -5.43 -4.27
C ALA A 27 -10.00 -5.55 -4.46
N ASP A 28 -10.75 -4.80 -3.65
CA ASP A 28 -12.22 -4.91 -3.58
C ASP A 28 -12.95 -3.62 -3.98
N ASN A 29 -12.22 -2.50 -4.16
CA ASN A 29 -12.81 -1.17 -4.33
C ASN A 29 -12.05 -0.37 -5.42
N PRO A 30 -12.73 0.56 -6.11
CA PRO A 30 -12.09 1.40 -7.11
C PRO A 30 -11.25 2.53 -6.47
N LEU A 31 -10.30 3.08 -7.24
CA LEU A 31 -9.34 4.08 -6.74
C LEU A 31 -9.99 5.41 -6.31
N ASP A 32 -11.05 5.83 -6.98
CA ASP A 32 -11.75 7.09 -6.70
C ASP A 32 -12.40 7.12 -5.29
N GLU A 33 -12.81 5.95 -4.80
CA GLU A 33 -13.32 5.73 -3.43
C GLU A 33 -12.21 5.79 -2.36
N LEU A 34 -10.93 5.59 -2.73
CA LEU A 34 -9.82 5.71 -1.79
C LEU A 34 -9.64 7.18 -1.38
N SER A 35 -10.24 7.56 -0.25
CA SER A 35 -10.16 8.92 0.30
C SER A 35 -9.21 9.00 1.50
N ILE A 36 -8.81 10.23 1.87
CA ILE A 36 -8.06 10.47 3.10
C ILE A 36 -8.87 10.02 4.32
N GLU A 37 -10.19 10.22 4.29
CA GLU A 37 -11.09 9.84 5.38
C GLU A 37 -11.18 8.33 5.54
N GLU A 38 -11.46 7.62 4.44
CA GLU A 38 -11.55 6.15 4.42
C GLU A 38 -10.26 5.50 4.91
N LEU A 39 -9.11 5.90 4.33
CA LEU A 39 -7.84 5.32 4.73
C LEU A 39 -7.47 5.68 6.18
N SER A 40 -7.82 6.87 6.65
CA SER A 40 -7.56 7.29 8.04
C SER A 40 -8.35 6.44 9.03
N ALA A 41 -9.63 6.17 8.73
CA ALA A 41 -10.49 5.33 9.54
C ALA A 41 -9.95 3.89 9.57
N ARG A 42 -9.59 3.34 8.40
CA ARG A 42 -9.07 1.97 8.27
C ARG A 42 -7.72 1.77 8.97
N ALA A 43 -6.84 2.77 8.92
CA ALA A 43 -5.52 2.73 9.55
C ALA A 43 -5.52 3.14 11.03
N GLY A 44 -6.63 3.66 11.56
CA GLY A 44 -6.71 4.19 12.92
C GLY A 44 -5.79 5.39 13.14
N VAL A 45 -5.70 6.30 12.17
CA VAL A 45 -4.83 7.49 12.20
C VAL A 45 -5.60 8.77 12.00
N SER A 46 -4.99 9.91 12.34
CA SER A 46 -5.57 11.20 12.02
C SER A 46 -5.43 11.52 10.53
N ARG A 47 -6.40 12.26 9.97
CA ARG A 47 -6.33 12.79 8.59
C ARG A 47 -5.07 13.64 8.38
N GLY A 48 -4.68 14.41 9.39
CA GLY A 48 -3.46 15.24 9.35
C GLY A 48 -2.19 14.41 9.14
N LEU A 49 -2.13 13.19 9.67
CA LEU A 49 -0.99 12.29 9.47
C LEU A 49 -0.90 11.82 8.00
N LEU A 50 -2.02 11.52 7.36
CA LEU A 50 -2.03 11.20 5.93
C LEU A 50 -1.62 12.39 5.07
N PHE A 51 -2.12 13.59 5.38
CA PHE A 51 -1.68 14.80 4.68
C PHE A 51 -0.19 15.09 4.88
N HIS A 52 0.37 14.80 6.05
CA HIS A 52 1.81 14.92 6.29
C HIS A 52 2.63 14.01 5.37
N TYR A 53 2.22 12.74 5.19
CA TYR A 53 2.97 11.79 4.35
C TYR A 53 2.75 11.97 2.85
N PHE A 54 1.55 12.35 2.44
CA PHE A 54 1.14 12.29 1.03
C PHE A 54 0.83 13.66 0.42
N GLY A 55 0.71 14.72 1.23
CA GLY A 55 0.44 16.10 0.82
C GLY A 55 -0.98 16.35 0.29
N SER A 56 -1.58 15.39 -0.40
CA SER A 56 -2.91 15.50 -1.01
C SER A 56 -3.54 14.13 -1.29
N LYS A 57 -4.84 14.08 -1.59
CA LYS A 57 -5.52 12.86 -2.09
C LYS A 57 -4.84 12.31 -3.35
N GLN A 58 -4.45 13.20 -4.27
CA GLN A 58 -3.73 12.82 -5.50
C GLN A 58 -2.33 12.26 -5.22
N GLY A 59 -1.65 12.79 -4.20
CA GLY A 59 -0.38 12.24 -3.73
C GLY A 59 -0.53 10.84 -3.14
N LEU A 60 -1.56 10.62 -2.33
CA LEU A 60 -1.90 9.29 -1.81
C LEU A 60 -2.20 8.30 -2.96
N HIS A 61 -3.06 8.69 -3.89
CA HIS A 61 -3.41 7.87 -5.06
C HIS A 61 -2.18 7.50 -5.87
N ARG A 62 -1.29 8.46 -6.13
CA ARG A 62 -0.06 8.22 -6.88
C ARG A 62 0.83 7.17 -6.22
N GLU A 63 1.05 7.27 -4.91
CA GLU A 63 1.89 6.33 -4.18
C GLU A 63 1.28 4.92 -4.19
N VAL A 64 -0.02 4.82 -3.90
CA VAL A 64 -0.73 3.54 -3.88
C VAL A 64 -0.72 2.88 -5.26
N VAL A 65 -1.03 3.63 -6.33
CA VAL A 65 -1.03 3.10 -7.71
C VAL A 65 0.38 2.68 -8.14
N ARG A 66 1.41 3.46 -7.80
CA ARG A 66 2.80 3.08 -8.09
C ARG A 66 3.16 1.77 -7.42
N THR A 67 2.89 1.64 -6.13
CA THR A 67 3.19 0.41 -5.40
C THR A 67 2.39 -0.78 -5.93
N ALA A 68 1.09 -0.62 -6.20
CA ALA A 68 0.28 -1.67 -6.79
C ALA A 68 0.82 -2.12 -8.16
N ARG A 69 1.17 -1.17 -9.03
CA ARG A 69 1.79 -1.43 -10.34
C ARG A 69 3.11 -2.18 -10.21
N ASP A 70 3.96 -1.77 -9.28
CA ASP A 70 5.27 -2.41 -9.05
C ASP A 70 5.09 -3.83 -8.51
N SER A 71 4.16 -4.04 -7.58
CA SER A 71 3.81 -5.37 -7.07
C SER A 71 3.25 -6.29 -8.15
N MET A 72 2.38 -5.78 -9.03
CA MET A 72 1.85 -6.56 -10.16
C MET A 72 2.96 -6.96 -11.12
N LEU A 73 3.85 -6.04 -11.48
CA LEU A 73 4.95 -6.35 -12.39
C LEU A 73 5.88 -7.41 -11.79
N HIS A 74 6.24 -7.25 -10.52
CA HIS A 74 7.06 -8.23 -9.82
C HIS A 74 6.39 -9.61 -9.75
N ALA A 75 5.07 -9.66 -9.52
CA ALA A 75 4.32 -10.92 -9.53
C ALA A 75 4.25 -11.59 -10.91
N THR A 76 4.43 -10.83 -11.99
CA THR A 76 4.44 -11.33 -13.37
C THR A 76 5.84 -11.52 -13.96
N GLU A 77 6.91 -11.33 -13.17
CA GLU A 77 8.27 -11.52 -13.64
C GLU A 77 8.52 -13.00 -14.02
N PRO A 78 8.96 -13.29 -15.26
CA PRO A 78 9.23 -14.66 -15.69
C PRO A 78 10.34 -15.31 -14.83
N VAL A 79 10.13 -16.55 -14.41
CA VAL A 79 11.16 -17.32 -13.71
C VAL A 79 12.28 -17.66 -14.70
N ALA A 80 13.39 -16.91 -14.65
CA ALA A 80 14.49 -16.99 -15.61
C ALA A 80 15.12 -18.40 -15.75
N GLY A 81 14.98 -19.23 -14.72
CA GLY A 81 15.48 -20.61 -14.70
C GLY A 81 14.62 -21.64 -15.45
N LEU A 82 13.42 -21.27 -15.90
CA LEU A 82 12.53 -22.17 -16.66
C LEU A 82 12.75 -22.02 -18.18
N ALA A 83 12.40 -23.06 -18.95
CA ALA A 83 12.39 -22.98 -20.42
C ALA A 83 11.33 -21.96 -20.88
N PRO A 84 11.46 -21.34 -22.08
CA PRO A 84 10.61 -20.22 -22.49
C PRO A 84 9.10 -20.47 -22.45
N LEU A 85 8.64 -21.69 -22.77
CA LEU A 85 7.22 -22.07 -22.68
C LEU A 85 6.75 -22.25 -21.23
N ASP A 86 7.61 -22.77 -20.37
CA ASP A 86 7.32 -23.02 -18.95
C ASP A 86 7.27 -21.73 -18.12
N ARG A 87 7.68 -20.59 -18.68
CA ARG A 87 7.62 -19.27 -18.03
C ARG A 87 6.24 -18.59 -18.07
N LEU A 88 5.29 -19.15 -18.81
CA LEU A 88 3.94 -18.60 -18.99
C LEU A 88 2.91 -19.13 -17.98
N HIS A 89 3.31 -20.11 -17.15
CA HIS A 89 2.51 -20.76 -16.11
C HIS A 89 2.92 -20.29 -14.72
#